data_AF-A0A7J3NRT7-F1
#
_entry.id   AF-A0A7J3NRT7-F1
#
_cell.length_a   1.000
_cell.length_b   1.000
_cell.length_c   1.000
_cell.angle_alpha   90.00
_cell.angle_beta   90.00
_cell.angle_gamma   90.00
#
_symmetry.space_group_name_H-M   'P 1'
#
loop_
_entity.id
_entity.type
_entity.pdbx_description
1 polymer ?
#
loop_
_entity_poly.entity_id
_entity_poly.type
_entity_poly.pdbx_seq_one_letter_code
_entity_poly.pdbx_strand_id
1 'polypeptide(L)'
;MSQVGNRHFTTRLRTLKEIGRLQGFIAEDVYPIDIGKLDVTWRRVEKGVPTYAFEIHIGGDLYHDMSKLKHAHDLWNSNLFLITTEKDINKVQQLLSGTFHEIRDKVRVIDAEKIRTLYLKKKDYKDFERQLGIL
;
A
#
# COMPACT_ATOMS: atom_id res chain seq x y z
N MET A 1 0.48 -16.49 -11.84
CA MET A 1 1.33 -15.30 -12.11
C MET A 1 2.68 -15.76 -12.67
N SER A 2 3.28 -15.03 -13.60
CA SER A 2 4.60 -15.37 -14.19
C SER A 2 5.75 -15.11 -13.19
N GLN A 3 6.92 -15.76 -13.38
CA GLN A 3 8.12 -15.55 -12.54
C GLN A 3 8.57 -14.07 -12.47
N VAL A 4 8.32 -13.29 -13.53
CA VAL A 4 8.64 -11.86 -13.60
C VAL A 4 7.63 -11.04 -12.79
N GLY A 5 6.34 -11.33 -12.90
CA GLY A 5 5.29 -10.66 -12.12
C GLY A 5 5.49 -10.82 -10.60
N ASN A 6 5.91 -12.00 -10.16
CA ASN A 6 6.17 -12.28 -8.74
C ASN A 6 7.36 -11.46 -8.18
N ARG A 7 8.46 -11.32 -8.95
CA ARG A 7 9.63 -10.51 -8.52
C ARG A 7 9.29 -9.02 -8.36
N HIS A 8 8.48 -8.47 -9.26
CA HIS A 8 8.08 -7.06 -9.17
C HIS A 8 7.13 -6.81 -8.00
N PHE A 9 6.22 -7.73 -7.71
CA PHE A 9 5.33 -7.64 -6.56
C PHE A 9 6.12 -7.63 -5.23
N THR A 10 7.01 -8.60 -5.02
CA THR A 10 7.84 -8.69 -3.81
C THR A 10 8.72 -7.44 -3.60
N THR A 11 9.25 -6.89 -4.69
CA THR A 11 10.04 -5.64 -4.64
C THR A 11 9.19 -4.47 -4.13
N ARG A 12 7.94 -4.36 -4.59
CA ARG A 12 7.03 -3.28 -4.17
C ARG A 12 6.59 -3.42 -2.71
N LEU A 13 6.31 -4.64 -2.24
CA LEU A 13 6.03 -4.91 -0.82
C LEU A 13 7.17 -4.42 0.08
N ARG A 14 8.40 -4.82 -0.25
CA ARG A 14 9.60 -4.42 0.50
C ARG A 14 9.76 -2.89 0.51
N THR A 15 9.52 -2.25 -0.64
CA THR A 15 9.62 -0.80 -0.80
C THR A 15 8.63 -0.07 0.11
N LEU A 16 7.36 -0.48 0.13
CA LEU A 16 6.35 0.12 1.01
C LEU A 16 6.70 -0.07 2.50
N LYS A 17 7.18 -1.25 2.88
CA LYS A 17 7.61 -1.48 4.27
C LYS A 17 8.75 -0.57 4.67
N GLU A 18 9.74 -0.42 3.79
CA GLU A 18 10.89 0.44 4.06
C GLU A 18 10.48 1.92 4.14
N ILE A 19 9.61 2.39 3.25
CA ILE A 19 9.02 3.73 3.34
C ILE A 19 8.32 3.93 4.69
N GLY A 20 7.50 2.97 5.12
CA GLY A 20 6.80 3.04 6.40
C GLY A 20 7.75 3.17 7.58
N ARG A 21 8.81 2.35 7.61
CA ARG A 21 9.86 2.40 8.64
C ARG A 21 10.62 3.72 8.64
N LEU A 22 10.98 4.24 7.47
CA LEU A 22 11.64 5.55 7.34
C LEU A 22 10.74 6.71 7.81
N GLN A 23 9.43 6.50 7.88
CA GLN A 23 8.45 7.44 8.45
C GLN A 23 8.12 7.17 9.92
N GLY A 24 8.81 6.24 10.58
CA GLY A 24 8.60 5.91 11.98
C GLY A 24 7.38 5.04 12.26
N PHE A 25 6.80 4.39 11.24
CA PHE A 25 5.72 3.42 11.43
C PHE A 25 6.27 2.01 11.64
N ILE A 26 5.49 1.20 12.37
CA ILE A 26 5.63 -0.25 12.37
C ILE A 26 4.95 -0.75 11.09
N ALA A 27 5.76 -1.21 10.13
CA ALA A 27 5.30 -1.64 8.80
C ALA A 27 5.48 -3.15 8.59
N GLU A 28 4.36 -3.81 8.35
CA GLU A 28 4.24 -5.28 8.22
C GLU A 28 3.64 -5.64 6.87
N ASP A 29 4.08 -6.75 6.30
CA ASP A 29 3.47 -7.38 5.13
C ASP A 29 2.54 -8.51 5.56
N VAL A 30 1.55 -8.81 4.73
CA VAL A 30 0.72 -10.01 4.85
C VAL A 30 -0.07 -10.03 6.17
N TYR A 31 -0.82 -8.96 6.43
CA TYR A 31 -1.66 -8.86 7.63
C TYR A 31 -2.97 -9.64 7.44
N PRO A 32 -3.25 -10.67 8.25
CA PRO A 32 -4.44 -11.50 8.08
C PRO A 32 -5.72 -10.75 8.42
N ILE A 33 -6.76 -10.98 7.62
CA ILE A 33 -8.13 -10.52 7.82
C ILE A 33 -9.11 -11.65 7.47
N ASP A 34 -10.38 -11.52 7.83
CA ASP A 34 -11.37 -12.59 7.67
C ASP A 34 -11.55 -13.02 6.20
N ILE A 35 -11.38 -12.08 5.28
CA ILE A 35 -11.57 -12.28 3.84
C ILE A 35 -10.27 -12.46 3.06
N GLY A 36 -9.12 -12.65 3.73
CA GLY A 36 -7.83 -12.83 3.07
C GLY A 36 -6.66 -12.21 3.83
N LYS A 37 -5.76 -11.52 3.12
CA LYS A 37 -4.60 -10.84 3.72
C LYS A 37 -4.34 -9.52 3.02
N LEU A 38 -4.10 -8.48 3.81
CA LEU A 38 -3.62 -7.19 3.29
C LEU A 38 -2.14 -7.31 2.92
N ASP A 39 -1.77 -6.71 1.79
CA ASP A 39 -0.40 -6.76 1.30
C ASP A 39 0.59 -6.07 2.25
N VAL A 40 0.29 -4.84 2.67
CA VAL A 40 1.08 -4.08 3.65
C VAL A 40 0.17 -3.28 4.57
N THR A 41 0.54 -3.22 5.85
CA THR A 41 -0.12 -2.36 6.85
C THR A 41 0.89 -1.56 7.63
N TRP A 42 0.57 -0.30 7.94
CA TRP A 42 1.35 0.54 8.85
C TRP A 42 0.55 0.89 10.10
N ARG A 43 1.16 0.74 11.27
CA ARG A 43 0.60 1.12 12.57
C ARG A 43 1.57 1.99 13.36
N ARG A 44 1.03 2.76 14.30
CA ARG A 44 1.82 3.70 15.13
C ARG A 44 2.47 3.03 16.34
N VAL A 45 1.86 1.97 16.88
CA VAL A 45 2.29 1.27 18.09
C VAL A 45 2.04 -0.23 17.94
N GLU A 46 2.80 -1.06 18.65
CA GLU A 46 2.80 -2.53 18.48
C GLU A 46 1.43 -3.18 18.69
N LYS A 47 0.66 -2.73 19.69
CA LYS A 47 -0.68 -3.24 19.97
C LYS A 47 -1.80 -2.47 19.24
N GLY A 48 -1.42 -1.60 18.30
CA GLY A 48 -2.35 -0.77 17.56
C GLY A 48 -2.92 -1.48 16.33
N VAL A 49 -4.07 -1.02 15.87
CA VAL A 49 -4.68 -1.42 14.60
C VAL A 49 -4.00 -0.72 13.41
N PRO A 50 -4.08 -1.29 12.19
CA PRO A 50 -3.59 -0.63 10.97
C PRO A 50 -4.15 0.77 10.77
N THR A 51 -3.28 1.78 10.81
CA THR A 51 -3.64 3.17 10.47
C THR A 51 -3.67 3.38 8.96
N TYR A 52 -2.81 2.66 8.23
CA TYR A 52 -2.73 2.67 6.77
C TYR A 52 -2.78 1.22 6.28
N ALA A 53 -3.64 0.97 5.28
CA ALA A 53 -3.79 -0.33 4.62
C ALA A 53 -3.49 -0.18 3.13
N PHE A 54 -2.66 -1.08 2.61
CA PHE A 54 -2.19 -1.04 1.23
C PHE A 54 -2.50 -2.36 0.52
N GLU A 55 -2.89 -2.25 -0.75
CA GLU A 55 -3.01 -3.35 -1.71
C GLU A 55 -2.21 -3.03 -2.98
N ILE A 56 -1.51 -4.01 -3.55
CA ILE A 56 -0.71 -3.86 -4.76
C ILE A 56 -1.35 -4.66 -5.90
N HIS A 57 -2.05 -3.97 -6.79
CA HIS A 57 -2.73 -4.57 -7.93
C HIS A 57 -1.95 -4.38 -9.24
N ILE A 58 -1.38 -5.46 -9.79
CA ILE A 58 -0.62 -5.47 -11.06
C ILE A 58 -1.27 -6.48 -12.05
N GLY A 59 -2.54 -6.82 -11.81
CA GLY A 59 -3.29 -7.87 -12.48
C GLY A 59 -3.86 -8.88 -11.47
N GLY A 60 -4.86 -9.65 -11.90
CA GLY A 60 -5.60 -10.55 -11.02
C GLY A 60 -6.97 -9.98 -10.66
N ASP A 61 -7.44 -10.30 -9.45
CA ASP A 61 -8.79 -9.94 -9.01
C ASP A 61 -8.81 -8.60 -8.27
N LEU A 62 -9.02 -7.53 -9.04
CA LEU A 62 -9.17 -6.18 -8.50
C LEU A 62 -10.36 -6.07 -7.52
N TYR A 63 -11.43 -6.83 -7.73
CA TYR A 63 -12.60 -6.75 -6.86
C TYR A 63 -12.27 -7.30 -5.47
N HIS A 64 -11.50 -8.38 -5.41
CA HIS A 64 -11.01 -8.94 -4.15
C HIS A 64 -10.10 -7.94 -3.43
N ASP A 65 -9.15 -7.31 -4.14
CA ASP A 65 -8.26 -6.29 -3.55
C ASP A 65 -9.06 -5.10 -2.96
N MET A 66 -10.06 -4.61 -3.70
CA MET A 66 -10.94 -3.54 -3.22
C MET A 66 -11.79 -3.97 -2.02
N SER A 67 -12.21 -5.23 -1.96
CA SER A 67 -12.96 -5.78 -0.83
C SER A 67 -12.11 -5.82 0.44
N LYS A 68 -10.82 -6.20 0.33
CA LYS A 68 -9.86 -6.17 1.45
C LYS A 68 -9.67 -4.76 1.99
N LEU A 69 -9.52 -3.76 1.11
CA LEU A 69 -9.43 -2.35 1.51
C LEU A 69 -10.71 -1.86 2.20
N LYS A 70 -11.88 -2.17 1.65
CA LYS A 70 -13.16 -1.82 2.28
C LYS A 70 -13.25 -2.40 3.70
N HIS A 71 -12.94 -3.68 3.84
CA HIS A 71 -12.97 -4.36 5.13
C HIS A 71 -12.02 -3.74 6.16
N ALA A 72 -10.81 -3.33 5.75
CA ALA A 72 -9.89 -2.61 6.62
C ALA A 72 -10.46 -1.26 7.11
N HIS A 73 -11.17 -0.53 6.25
CA HIS A 73 -11.87 0.69 6.63
C HIS A 73 -13.06 0.42 7.56
N ASP A 74 -13.87 -0.59 7.25
CA ASP A 74 -15.04 -0.94 8.08
C ASP A 74 -14.61 -1.38 9.51
N LEU A 75 -13.47 -2.08 9.63
CA LEU A 75 -12.96 -2.54 10.93
C LEU A 75 -12.21 -1.48 11.72
N TRP A 76 -11.35 -0.70 11.06
CA TRP A 76 -10.37 0.15 11.74
C TRP A 76 -10.38 1.60 11.30
N ASN A 77 -11.25 1.98 10.35
CA ASN A 77 -11.26 3.29 9.71
C ASN A 77 -9.88 3.64 9.13
N SER A 78 -9.19 2.64 8.57
CA SER A 78 -7.84 2.80 8.00
C SER A 78 -7.83 3.77 6.81
N ASN A 79 -6.71 4.45 6.63
CA ASN A 79 -6.43 5.16 5.38
C ASN A 79 -6.08 4.13 4.29
N LEU A 80 -6.79 4.17 3.17
CA LEU A 80 -6.73 3.11 2.16
C LEU A 80 -5.89 3.52 0.96
N PHE A 81 -5.03 2.61 0.49
CA PHE A 81 -4.14 2.85 -0.64
C PHE A 81 -4.16 1.66 -1.59
N LEU A 82 -4.49 1.92 -2.86
CA LEU A 82 -4.34 0.95 -3.92
C LEU A 82 -3.16 1.36 -4.80
N ILE A 83 -2.11 0.54 -4.80
CA ILE A 83 -0.95 0.72 -5.65
C ILE A 83 -1.17 -0.07 -6.93
N THR A 84 -1.24 0.59 -8.07
CA THR A 84 -1.55 -0.07 -9.33
C THR A 84 -0.81 0.54 -10.51
N THR A 85 -1.03 0.03 -11.72
CA THR A 85 -0.48 0.59 -12.96
C THR A 85 -1.46 1.56 -13.58
N GLU A 86 -0.97 2.50 -14.41
CA GLU A 86 -1.84 3.45 -15.12
C GLU A 86 -2.97 2.79 -15.91
N LYS A 87 -2.73 1.57 -16.42
CA LYS A 87 -3.69 0.81 -17.22
C LYS A 87 -4.95 0.43 -16.45
N ASP A 88 -4.82 0.22 -15.13
CA ASP A 88 -5.91 -0.26 -14.28
C ASP A 88 -6.68 0.87 -13.60
N ILE A 89 -6.16 2.11 -13.64
CA ILE A 89 -6.76 3.28 -12.97
C ILE A 89 -8.23 3.47 -13.38
N ASN A 90 -8.55 3.39 -14.67
CA ASN A 90 -9.92 3.56 -15.15
C ASN A 90 -10.87 2.51 -14.57
N LYS A 91 -10.42 1.25 -14.48
CA LYS A 91 -11.20 0.15 -13.91
C LYS A 91 -11.44 0.37 -12.41
N VAL A 92 -10.43 0.84 -11.69
CA VAL A 92 -10.55 1.21 -10.27
C VAL A 92 -11.58 2.33 -10.08
N GLN A 93 -11.52 3.38 -10.92
CA GLN A 93 -12.47 4.51 -10.82
C GLN A 93 -13.91 4.10 -11.09
N GLN A 94 -14.14 3.17 -12.02
CA GLN A 94 -15.47 2.59 -12.26
C GLN A 94 -15.98 1.84 -11.02
N LEU A 95 -15.15 1.00 -10.41
CA LEU A 95 -15.50 0.28 -9.18
C LEU A 95 -15.80 1.21 -8.02
N LEU A 96 -14.98 2.26 -7.83
CA LEU A 96 -15.19 3.30 -6.84
C LEU A 96 -16.42 4.17 -7.11
N SER A 97 -16.88 4.27 -8.35
CA SER A 97 -18.10 5.02 -8.66
C SER A 97 -19.38 4.17 -8.52
N GLY A 98 -19.24 2.85 -8.46
CA GLY A 98 -20.34 1.90 -8.31
C GLY A 98 -20.25 1.14 -6.99
N THR A 99 -19.82 -0.12 -7.06
CA THR A 99 -19.86 -1.06 -5.94
C THR A 99 -19.13 -0.58 -4.68
N PHE A 100 -18.03 0.15 -4.83
CA PHE A 100 -17.19 0.63 -3.74
C PHE A 100 -17.33 2.14 -3.49
N HIS A 101 -18.49 2.73 -3.81
CA HIS A 101 -18.74 4.17 -3.63
C HIS A 101 -18.55 4.66 -2.20
N GLU A 102 -18.84 3.82 -1.19
CA GLU A 102 -18.67 4.14 0.23
C GLU A 102 -17.22 4.52 0.60
N ILE A 103 -16.22 3.95 -0.10
CA ILE A 103 -14.80 4.20 0.18
C ILE A 103 -14.13 5.08 -0.89
N ARG A 104 -14.89 5.63 -1.84
CA ARG A 104 -14.37 6.44 -2.95
C ARG A 104 -13.45 7.56 -2.49
N ASP A 105 -13.88 8.33 -1.51
CA ASP A 105 -13.11 9.48 -1.01
C ASP A 105 -12.06 9.08 0.05
N LYS A 106 -11.97 7.78 0.36
CA LYS A 106 -11.03 7.21 1.34
C LYS A 106 -9.87 6.48 0.68
N VAL A 107 -10.07 5.91 -0.50
CA VAL A 107 -9.04 5.18 -1.25
C VAL A 107 -8.20 6.14 -2.07
N ARG A 108 -6.88 6.10 -1.84
CA ARG A 108 -5.90 6.76 -2.69
C ARG A 108 -5.34 5.77 -3.70
N VAL A 109 -5.61 6.00 -4.97
CA VAL A 109 -5.04 5.23 -6.07
C VAL A 109 -3.69 5.83 -6.46
N ILE A 110 -2.63 5.04 -6.41
CA ILE A 110 -1.26 5.50 -6.63
C ILE A 110 -0.58 4.62 -7.67
N ASP A 111 0.08 5.26 -8.64
CA ASP A 111 0.96 4.57 -9.58
C ASP A 111 2.15 3.93 -8.83
N ALA A 112 2.40 2.66 -9.07
CA ALA A 112 3.54 1.93 -8.54
C ALA A 112 4.90 2.62 -8.76
N GLU A 113 5.11 3.34 -9.87
CA GLU A 113 6.35 4.08 -10.10
C GLU A 113 6.53 5.24 -9.12
N LYS A 114 5.43 5.88 -8.67
CA LYS A 114 5.51 6.93 -7.63
C LYS A 114 6.00 6.37 -6.30
N ILE A 115 5.65 5.13 -5.96
CA ILE A 115 6.15 4.45 -4.75
C ILE A 115 7.66 4.25 -4.84
N ARG A 116 8.15 3.80 -6.00
CA ARG A 116 9.59 3.65 -6.25
C ARG A 116 10.31 4.99 -6.14
N THR A 117 9.79 6.04 -6.76
CA THR A 117 10.37 7.39 -6.67
C THR A 117 10.40 7.90 -5.23
N LEU A 118 9.32 7.70 -4.46
CA LEU A 118 9.26 8.11 -3.05
C LEU A 118 10.34 7.41 -2.22
N TYR A 119 10.52 6.10 -2.43
CA TYR A 119 11.53 5.34 -1.72
C TYR A 119 12.94 5.86 -1.98
N LEU A 120 13.31 6.05 -3.26
CA LEU A 120 14.63 6.57 -3.63
C LEU A 120 14.88 7.95 -2.98
N LYS A 121 13.92 8.87 -3.09
CA LYS A 121 14.04 10.20 -2.47
C LYS A 121 14.22 10.15 -0.95
N LYS A 122 13.48 9.28 -0.26
CA LYS A 122 13.61 9.12 1.19
C LYS A 122 14.95 8.51 1.58
N LYS A 123 15.43 7.54 0.81
CA LYS A 123 16.73 6.91 1.04
C LYS A 123 17.86 7.90 0.84
N ASP A 124 17.85 8.63 -0.28
CA ASP A 124 18.85 9.66 -0.57
C ASP A 124 18.90 10.73 0.52
N TYR A 125 17.72 11.18 0.99
CA TYR A 125 17.64 12.15 2.09
C TYR A 125 18.24 11.59 3.39
N LYS A 126 17.93 10.34 3.74
CA LYS A 126 18.45 9.68 4.94
C LYS A 126 19.95 9.40 4.85
N ASP A 127 20.45 9.05 3.69
CA ASP A 127 21.88 8.87 3.46
C ASP A 127 22.62 10.21 3.51
N PHE A 128 22.00 11.30 3.05
CA PHE A 128 22.53 12.65 3.21
C PHE A 128 22.58 13.09 4.68
N GLU A 129 21.53 12.84 5.48
CA GLU A 129 21.56 13.08 6.93
C GLU A 129 22.70 12.32 7.63
N ARG A 130 22.98 11.07 7.21
CA ARG A 130 24.13 10.29 7.72
C ARG A 130 25.47 10.91 7.37
N GLN A 131 25.63 11.37 6.13
CA GLN A 131 26.87 12.04 5.69
C GLN A 131 27.13 13.33 6.47
N LEU A 132 26.08 14.06 6.81
CA LEU A 132 26.15 15.26 7.64
C LEU A 132 26.33 14.97 9.14
N GLY A 133 26.21 13.71 9.57
CA GLY A 133 26.37 13.31 10.97
C GLY A 133 25.17 13.68 11.88
N ILE A 134 23.98 13.86 11.30
CA ILE A 134 22.76 14.28 12.02
C ILE A 134 21.69 13.19 12.05
N LEU A 135 22.11 11.93 11.90
CA LEU A 135 21.24 10.76 11.93
C LEU A 135 21.42 9.93 13.19
#